data_AF-A0AAI9TJS5-F1
#
_entry.id   AF-A0AAI9TJS5-F1
#
_cell.length_a   1.000
_cell.length_b   1.000
_cell.length_c   1.000
_cell.angle_alpha   90.00
_cell.angle_beta   90.00
_cell.angle_gamma   90.00
#
_symmetry.space_group_name_H-M   'P 1'
#
loop_
_entity.id
_entity.type
_entity.pdbx_description
1 polymer ?
#
loop_
_entity_poly.entity_id
_entity_poly.type
_entity_poly.pdbx_seq_one_letter_code
_entity_poly.pdbx_strand_id
1 'polypeptide(L)'
;MLLHLHWPTWCFFQNMDYTDLADIARQLSDLEVAILLCFVAREHCLIETTSHCINDLAKELALIGSTTFNHSYCILDCSSATSVDDVFNDVLTPDARANYRPSRLWLTTESSSKRSSYKSIGDYSKSPTPFSQPSSNVVNIVVAKNFNFVDDDIQMHMLQLMRSRELVTESGTLIAPQDFLFIPLVTRDFDQLKPPLKLHMNDNLFISHFHGPEDGYTYLEENDWLSDGQISASSVIHKSKGKQPKSTTVTPLRSNTG
;
A
#
# COMPACT_ATOMS: atom_id res chain seq x y z
N MET A 1 -25.37 37.36 -21.46
CA MET A 1 -24.81 36.21 -22.20
C MET A 1 -24.53 35.12 -21.17
N LEU A 2 -25.57 34.33 -20.85
CA LEU A 2 -25.48 33.20 -19.93
C LEU A 2 -24.88 32.01 -20.68
N LEU A 3 -23.84 31.39 -20.12
CA LEU A 3 -23.38 30.08 -20.54
C LEU A 3 -24.11 29.02 -19.72
N HIS A 4 -25.02 28.33 -20.39
CA HIS A 4 -25.62 27.08 -19.95
C HIS A 4 -24.53 26.00 -19.87
N LEU A 5 -24.22 25.54 -18.65
CA LEU A 5 -23.54 24.27 -18.45
C LEU A 5 -24.61 23.21 -18.18
N HIS A 6 -24.77 22.32 -19.14
CA HIS A 6 -25.67 21.18 -19.11
C HIS A 6 -24.94 20.02 -18.41
N TRP A 7 -25.20 19.82 -17.11
CA TRP A 7 -24.76 18.63 -16.38
C TRP A 7 -25.57 17.40 -16.83
N PRO A 8 -24.94 16.28 -17.25
CA PRO A 8 -25.65 15.02 -17.40
C PRO A 8 -25.88 14.37 -16.03
N THR A 9 -27.15 14.31 -15.63
CA THR A 9 -27.81 13.27 -14.80
C THR A 9 -26.95 12.49 -13.81
N TRP A 10 -26.84 13.05 -12.60
CA TRP A 10 -26.70 12.29 -11.37
C TRP A 10 -28.06 11.67 -11.03
N CYS A 11 -28.23 10.37 -11.24
CA CYS A 11 -29.43 9.64 -10.79
C CYS A 11 -29.14 8.58 -9.71
N PHE A 12 -28.03 8.69 -8.97
CA PHE A 12 -27.73 7.77 -7.86
C PHE A 12 -27.69 8.41 -6.46
N PHE A 13 -27.89 9.72 -6.33
CA PHE A 13 -28.06 10.38 -5.03
C PHE A 13 -29.41 11.11 -4.99
N GLN A 14 -30.49 10.33 -4.86
CA GLN A 14 -31.79 10.87 -4.53
C GLN A 14 -31.93 10.85 -3.00
N ASN A 15 -31.92 12.04 -2.39
CA ASN A 15 -32.20 12.35 -0.99
C ASN A 15 -31.26 11.75 0.08
N MET A 16 -30.06 12.31 0.20
CA MET A 16 -29.35 12.32 1.48
C MET A 16 -29.56 13.70 2.11
N ASP A 17 -30.28 13.79 3.23
CA ASP A 17 -30.50 15.06 3.93
C ASP A 17 -29.15 15.60 4.45
N TYR A 18 -28.92 16.92 4.35
CA TYR A 18 -27.65 17.55 4.76
C TYR A 18 -27.27 17.27 6.22
N THR A 19 -28.27 17.00 7.07
CA THR A 19 -28.08 16.60 8.47
C THR A 19 -27.42 15.22 8.58
N ASP A 20 -27.78 14.29 7.71
CA ASP A 20 -27.24 12.92 7.67
C ASP A 20 -25.75 12.93 7.26
N LEU A 21 -25.39 13.77 6.27
CA LEU A 21 -23.99 13.95 5.87
C LEU A 21 -23.14 14.56 7.00
N ALA A 22 -23.66 15.55 7.72
CA ALA A 22 -22.95 16.16 8.84
C ALA A 22 -22.77 15.19 10.01
N ASP A 23 -23.75 14.32 10.24
CA ASP A 23 -23.69 13.29 11.28
C ASP A 23 -22.71 12.17 10.90
N ILE A 24 -22.64 11.78 9.63
CA ILE A 24 -21.63 10.84 9.12
C ILE A 24 -20.23 11.45 9.20
N ALA A 25 -20.05 12.70 8.75
CA ALA A 25 -18.75 13.37 8.79
C ALA A 25 -18.20 13.51 10.22
N ARG A 26 -19.08 13.62 11.24
CA ARG A 26 -18.66 13.62 12.66
C ARG A 26 -18.26 12.24 13.19
N GLN A 27 -18.66 11.16 12.52
CA GLN A 27 -18.31 9.79 12.89
C GLN A 27 -17.01 9.33 12.24
N LEU A 28 -16.57 10.00 11.17
CA LEU A 28 -15.32 9.70 10.48
C LEU A 28 -14.12 10.30 11.23
N SER A 29 -13.01 9.58 11.23
CA SER A 29 -11.72 10.14 11.64
C SER A 29 -11.26 11.26 10.70
N ASP A 30 -10.31 12.06 11.14
CA ASP A 30 -9.65 13.09 10.32
C ASP A 30 -9.07 12.51 9.02
N LEU A 31 -8.43 11.33 9.09
CA LEU A 31 -7.89 10.61 7.95
C LEU A 31 -8.98 10.12 6.99
N GLU A 32 -10.07 9.56 7.51
CA GLU A 32 -11.20 9.12 6.70
C GLU A 32 -11.86 10.29 5.96
N VAL A 33 -12.01 11.43 6.63
CA VAL A 33 -12.50 12.67 6.00
C VAL A 33 -11.55 13.13 4.90
N ALA A 34 -10.24 13.15 5.14
CA ALA A 34 -9.25 13.54 4.14
C ALA A 34 -9.31 12.64 2.89
N ILE A 35 -9.38 11.32 3.08
CA ILE A 35 -9.47 10.33 1.99
C ILE A 35 -10.81 10.46 1.24
N LEU A 36 -11.93 10.61 1.96
CA LEU A 36 -13.25 10.78 1.36
C LEU A 36 -13.29 12.04 0.48
N LEU A 37 -12.75 13.15 0.97
CA LEU A 37 -12.67 14.40 0.20
C LEU A 37 -11.89 14.21 -1.10
N CYS A 38 -10.77 13.49 -1.05
CA CYS A 38 -9.98 13.16 -2.24
C CYS A 38 -10.73 12.27 -3.23
N PHE A 39 -11.44 11.24 -2.78
CA PHE A 39 -12.26 10.42 -3.68
C PHE A 39 -13.38 11.21 -4.34
N VAL A 40 -14.10 12.03 -3.57
CA VAL A 40 -15.20 12.86 -4.10
C VAL A 40 -14.68 13.89 -5.09
N ALA A 41 -13.56 14.55 -4.78
CA ALA A 41 -12.92 15.53 -5.66
C ALA A 41 -12.22 14.89 -6.87
N ARG A 42 -11.91 13.59 -6.81
CA ARG A 42 -11.01 12.88 -7.73
C ARG A 42 -9.62 13.50 -7.80
N GLU A 43 -9.15 13.93 -6.64
CA GLU A 43 -7.86 14.57 -6.46
C GLU A 43 -7.02 13.79 -5.44
N HIS A 44 -5.76 14.15 -5.30
CA HIS A 44 -4.77 13.48 -4.47
C HIS A 44 -4.44 14.30 -3.21
N CYS A 45 -3.88 13.70 -2.18
CA CYS A 45 -3.51 14.42 -0.95
C CYS A 45 -2.11 14.11 -0.47
N LEU A 46 -1.49 15.11 0.17
CA LEU A 46 -0.29 14.93 0.98
C LEU A 46 -0.71 14.58 2.41
N ILE A 47 -0.15 13.52 2.97
CA ILE A 47 -0.25 13.25 4.40
C ILE A 47 1.14 13.40 5.02
N GLU A 48 1.19 14.15 6.11
CA GLU A 48 2.41 14.43 6.85
C GLU A 48 2.31 13.86 8.25
N THR A 49 3.42 13.35 8.79
CA THR A 49 3.45 12.83 10.16
C THR A 49 4.86 12.95 10.74
N THR A 50 5.03 12.51 11.98
CA THR A 50 6.33 12.44 12.64
C THR A 50 7.11 11.19 12.21
N SER A 51 8.44 11.24 12.24
CA SER A 51 9.31 10.16 11.74
C SER A 51 9.06 8.77 12.36
N HIS A 52 8.66 8.71 13.63
CA HIS A 52 8.38 7.44 14.32
C HIS A 52 6.98 6.88 14.01
N CYS A 53 6.07 7.71 13.49
CA CYS A 53 4.69 7.35 13.20
C CYS A 53 4.48 6.88 11.76
N ILE A 54 5.43 7.12 10.84
CA ILE A 54 5.23 6.91 9.40
C ILE A 54 4.79 5.48 9.04
N ASN A 55 5.33 4.46 9.71
CA ASN A 55 5.00 3.07 9.39
C ASN A 55 3.61 2.68 9.88
N ASP A 56 3.20 3.19 11.03
CA ASP A 56 1.89 2.87 11.59
C ASP A 56 0.81 3.67 10.86
N LEU A 57 1.04 4.96 10.59
CA LEU A 57 0.14 5.74 9.74
C LEU A 57 0.00 5.16 8.33
N ALA A 58 1.07 4.63 7.73
CA ALA A 58 0.96 3.96 6.42
C ALA A 58 0.03 2.75 6.45
N LYS A 59 0.09 1.95 7.52
CA LYS A 59 -0.80 0.80 7.71
C LYS A 59 -2.23 1.26 8.00
N GLU A 60 -2.41 2.29 8.82
CA GLU A 60 -3.72 2.86 9.13
C GLU A 60 -4.42 3.33 7.84
N LEU A 61 -3.73 4.10 6.98
CA LEU A 61 -4.26 4.55 5.69
C LEU A 61 -4.65 3.38 4.78
N ALA A 62 -3.85 2.31 4.77
CA ALA A 62 -4.14 1.08 4.04
C ALA A 62 -5.37 0.34 4.60
N LEU A 63 -5.52 0.27 5.92
CA LEU A 63 -6.66 -0.33 6.59
C LEU A 63 -7.94 0.47 6.35
N ILE A 64 -7.89 1.80 6.42
CA ILE A 64 -8.99 2.70 6.05
C ILE A 64 -9.41 2.45 4.59
N GLY A 65 -8.44 2.43 3.68
CA GLY A 65 -8.68 2.19 2.25
C GLY A 65 -9.41 0.87 1.96
N SER A 66 -8.98 -0.21 2.60
CA SER A 66 -9.54 -1.54 2.39
C SER A 66 -10.82 -1.81 3.19
N THR A 67 -10.93 -1.28 4.42
CA THR A 67 -12.05 -1.56 5.33
C THR A 67 -13.21 -0.60 5.11
N THR A 68 -12.93 0.70 5.06
CA THR A 68 -13.96 1.76 4.94
C THR A 68 -14.42 1.91 3.49
N PHE A 69 -13.46 1.90 2.54
CA PHE A 69 -13.74 2.21 1.13
C PHE A 69 -13.71 0.99 0.20
N ASN A 70 -13.38 -0.20 0.72
CA ASN A 70 -13.30 -1.45 -0.06
C ASN A 70 -12.42 -1.31 -1.32
N HIS A 71 -11.30 -0.60 -1.18
CA HIS A 71 -10.36 -0.31 -2.25
C HIS A 71 -9.07 -1.11 -2.09
N SER A 72 -8.51 -1.56 -3.23
CA SER A 72 -7.19 -2.19 -3.25
C SER A 72 -6.11 -1.14 -2.95
N TYR A 73 -5.04 -1.54 -2.26
CA TYR A 73 -3.97 -0.62 -1.91
C TYR A 73 -2.59 -1.25 -2.06
N CYS A 74 -1.57 -0.40 -2.15
CA CYS A 74 -0.19 -0.79 -1.88
C CYS A 74 0.52 0.30 -1.06
N ILE A 75 1.55 -0.12 -0.33
CA ILE A 75 2.43 0.77 0.43
C ILE A 75 3.80 0.71 -0.21
N LEU A 76 4.30 1.85 -0.69
CA LEU A 76 5.65 1.99 -1.23
C LEU A 76 6.57 2.53 -0.14
N ASP A 77 7.77 1.96 -0.03
CA ASP A 77 8.83 2.48 0.82
C ASP A 77 9.89 3.16 -0.06
N CYS A 78 9.79 4.49 -0.15
CA CYS A 78 10.63 5.25 -1.06
C CYS A 78 11.94 5.69 -0.41
N SER A 79 13.00 5.64 -1.21
CA SER A 79 14.32 6.13 -0.87
C SER A 79 15.01 6.65 -2.14
N SER A 80 16.19 7.25 -2.00
CA SER A 80 17.02 7.63 -3.15
C SER A 80 17.55 6.43 -3.95
N ALA A 81 17.34 5.19 -3.49
CA ALA A 81 17.71 3.98 -4.20
C ALA A 81 16.51 3.29 -4.89
N THR A 82 15.29 3.83 -4.70
CA THR A 82 14.09 3.29 -5.33
C THR A 82 14.17 3.44 -6.84
N SER A 83 13.98 2.36 -7.59
CA SER A 83 13.94 2.40 -9.05
C SER A 83 12.51 2.54 -9.59
N VAL A 84 12.41 3.01 -10.83
CA VAL A 84 11.14 3.10 -11.57
C VAL A 84 10.44 1.73 -11.66
N ASP A 85 11.21 0.67 -11.92
CA ASP A 85 10.67 -0.69 -12.01
C ASP A 85 10.11 -1.18 -10.68
N ASP A 86 10.78 -0.88 -9.55
CA ASP A 86 10.30 -1.28 -8.22
C ASP A 86 8.93 -0.67 -7.93
N VAL A 87 8.79 0.63 -8.19
CA VAL A 87 7.53 1.37 -8.04
C VAL A 87 6.43 0.74 -8.89
N PHE A 88 6.70 0.48 -10.17
CA PHE A 88 5.68 -0.06 -11.07
C PHE A 88 5.27 -1.48 -10.70
N ASN A 89 6.20 -2.33 -10.27
CA ASN A 89 5.88 -3.69 -9.83
C ASN A 89 4.96 -3.71 -8.59
N ASP A 90 5.12 -2.74 -7.69
CA ASP A 90 4.38 -2.69 -6.43
C ASP A 90 3.03 -1.97 -6.55
N VAL A 91 2.88 -1.08 -7.54
CA VAL A 91 1.60 -0.40 -7.83
C VAL A 91 0.62 -1.29 -8.58
N LEU A 92 1.09 -2.35 -9.22
CA LEU A 92 0.24 -3.31 -9.92
C LEU A 92 -0.66 -4.11 -8.96
N THR A 93 -1.88 -4.36 -9.40
CA THR A 93 -2.77 -5.35 -8.77
C THR A 93 -2.12 -6.74 -8.76
N PRO A 94 -2.46 -7.61 -7.79
CA PRO A 94 -1.89 -8.97 -7.72
C PRO A 94 -2.05 -9.77 -9.03
N ASP A 95 -3.21 -9.64 -9.68
CA ASP A 95 -3.50 -10.32 -10.96
C ASP A 95 -2.65 -9.76 -12.11
N ALA A 96 -2.45 -8.44 -12.16
CA ALA A 96 -1.61 -7.84 -13.17
C ALA A 96 -0.13 -8.17 -12.95
N ARG A 97 0.34 -8.21 -11.70
CA ARG A 97 1.73 -8.55 -11.35
C ARG A 97 2.11 -9.97 -11.76
N ALA A 98 1.16 -10.92 -11.71
CA ALA A 98 1.40 -12.29 -12.21
C ALA A 98 1.61 -12.34 -13.74
N ASN A 99 1.01 -11.39 -14.47
CA ASN A 99 1.13 -11.27 -15.93
C ASN A 99 2.26 -10.33 -16.36
N TYR A 100 2.66 -9.41 -15.48
CA TYR A 100 3.82 -8.56 -15.64
C TYR A 100 5.06 -9.44 -15.50
N ARG A 101 5.67 -9.84 -16.62
CA ARG A 101 7.01 -10.43 -16.62
C ARG A 101 8.01 -9.28 -16.65
N PRO A 102 8.75 -8.98 -15.55
CA PRO A 102 9.96 -8.22 -15.69
C PRO A 102 10.88 -9.02 -16.61
N SER A 103 11.58 -8.34 -17.51
CA SER A 103 12.64 -8.92 -18.35
C SER A 103 13.85 -9.31 -17.50
N ARG A 104 13.67 -10.18 -16.51
CA ARG A 104 14.76 -10.84 -15.79
C ARG A 104 15.18 -12.02 -16.64
N LEU A 105 16.29 -11.80 -17.34
CA LEU A 105 17.14 -12.82 -17.95
C LEU A 105 17.22 -14.02 -16.98
N TRP A 106 16.46 -15.07 -17.27
CA TRP A 106 16.60 -16.34 -16.57
C TRP A 106 17.95 -16.90 -17.01
N LEU A 107 18.99 -16.62 -16.23
CA LEU A 107 20.23 -17.39 -16.27
C LEU A 107 19.91 -18.78 -15.70
N THR A 108 19.13 -19.56 -16.46
CA THR A 108 19.16 -21.00 -16.38
C THR A 108 20.43 -21.46 -17.07
N THR A 109 21.49 -21.59 -16.28
CA THR A 109 22.62 -22.45 -16.65
C THR A 109 22.15 -23.89 -16.60
N GLU A 110 21.81 -24.37 -17.79
CA GLU A 110 21.97 -25.72 -18.33
C GLU A 110 21.74 -26.93 -17.42
N SER A 111 20.71 -27.71 -17.76
CA SER A 111 20.94 -29.15 -17.91
C SER A 111 20.12 -29.69 -19.08
N SER A 112 20.83 -30.22 -20.06
CA SER A 112 20.30 -30.85 -21.25
C SER A 112 19.58 -32.17 -20.91
N SER A 113 18.36 -32.37 -21.43
CA SER A 113 17.97 -33.70 -21.93
C SER A 113 16.68 -33.65 -22.77
N LYS A 114 16.89 -33.97 -24.06
CA LYS A 114 16.02 -34.67 -25.02
C LYS A 114 14.67 -35.19 -24.49
N ARG A 115 13.54 -34.77 -25.08
CA ARG A 115 12.58 -35.60 -25.86
C ARG A 115 11.25 -34.88 -26.21
N SER A 116 10.99 -34.82 -27.53
CA SER A 116 9.76 -35.27 -28.21
C SER A 116 8.35 -34.81 -27.76
N SER A 117 7.74 -34.02 -28.66
CA SER A 117 6.44 -34.25 -29.35
C SER A 117 5.17 -34.54 -28.54
N TYR A 118 4.18 -33.63 -28.59
CA TYR A 118 2.88 -33.87 -29.25
C TYR A 118 2.09 -32.56 -29.43
N LYS A 119 1.46 -32.39 -30.61
CA LYS A 119 0.36 -31.44 -30.84
C LYS A 119 -0.87 -31.89 -30.04
N SER A 120 -1.64 -30.95 -29.49
CA SER A 120 -3.08 -31.14 -29.31
C SER A 120 -3.84 -29.88 -29.72
N ILE A 121 -4.78 -30.11 -30.63
CA ILE A 121 -5.84 -29.21 -31.09
C ILE A 121 -7.01 -29.34 -30.11
N GLY A 122 -7.74 -28.24 -29.89
CA GLY A 122 -9.03 -28.18 -29.19
C GLY A 122 -9.03 -27.16 -28.05
N ASP A 123 -10.06 -26.36 -27.80
CA ASP A 123 -11.33 -26.19 -28.50
C ASP A 123 -11.96 -24.87 -27.99
N TYR A 124 -12.84 -24.29 -28.79
CA TYR A 124 -13.45 -22.99 -28.55
C TYR A 124 -14.57 -23.08 -27.50
N SER A 125 -14.55 -22.20 -26.50
CA SER A 125 -15.73 -21.81 -25.71
C SER A 125 -15.49 -20.45 -25.03
N LYS A 126 -15.46 -19.37 -25.82
CA LYS A 126 -15.57 -18.00 -25.29
C LYS A 126 -17.04 -17.63 -25.25
N SER A 127 -17.63 -17.59 -24.06
CA SER A 127 -18.85 -16.81 -23.81
C SER A 127 -18.48 -15.31 -23.81
N PRO A 128 -19.23 -14.43 -24.48
CA PRO A 128 -19.01 -13.00 -24.38
C PRO A 128 -19.71 -12.48 -23.12
N THR A 129 -18.93 -12.19 -22.07
CA THR A 129 -19.44 -11.41 -20.93
C THR A 129 -19.57 -9.93 -21.31
N PRO A 130 -20.62 -9.22 -20.86
CA PRO A 130 -20.92 -7.87 -21.32
C PRO A 130 -20.06 -6.84 -20.57
N PHE A 131 -19.53 -5.87 -21.31
CA PHE A 131 -18.88 -4.64 -20.80
C PHE A 131 -17.72 -4.87 -19.80
N SER A 132 -16.57 -5.34 -20.29
CA SER A 132 -15.32 -5.12 -19.57
C SER A 132 -15.01 -3.63 -19.59
N GLN A 133 -15.18 -2.95 -18.45
CA GLN A 133 -14.43 -1.73 -18.16
C GLN A 133 -12.95 -2.00 -18.48
N PRO A 134 -12.17 -1.00 -18.97
CA PRO A 134 -10.74 -1.20 -19.12
C PRO A 134 -10.21 -1.73 -17.79
N SER A 135 -9.68 -2.96 -17.80
CA SER A 135 -9.20 -3.60 -16.59
C SER A 135 -8.03 -2.78 -16.09
N SER A 136 -8.27 -1.95 -15.07
CA SER A 136 -7.20 -1.23 -14.39
C SER A 136 -6.23 -2.27 -13.85
N ASN A 137 -4.95 -2.11 -14.16
CA ASN A 137 -3.91 -3.02 -13.69
C ASN A 137 -3.18 -2.46 -12.46
N VAL A 138 -3.50 -1.25 -12.06
CA VAL A 138 -2.99 -0.54 -10.88
C VAL A 138 -4.00 -0.60 -9.72
N VAL A 139 -3.51 -0.66 -8.49
CA VAL A 139 -4.33 -0.58 -7.26
C VAL A 139 -5.06 0.76 -7.15
N ASN A 140 -6.11 0.83 -6.34
CA ASN A 140 -6.87 2.07 -6.13
C ASN A 140 -6.08 3.09 -5.32
N ILE A 141 -5.44 2.66 -4.23
CA ILE A 141 -4.75 3.56 -3.30
C ILE A 141 -3.26 3.22 -3.29
N VAL A 142 -2.42 4.23 -3.48
CA VAL A 142 -0.96 4.09 -3.38
C VAL A 142 -0.48 5.00 -2.26
N VAL A 143 -0.06 4.40 -1.14
CA VAL A 143 0.54 5.11 -0.01
C VAL A 143 2.05 5.10 -0.18
N ALA A 144 2.63 6.24 -0.53
CA ALA A 144 4.06 6.34 -0.84
C ALA A 144 4.83 6.99 0.31
N LYS A 145 5.39 6.16 1.20
CA LYS A 145 6.23 6.62 2.31
C LYS A 145 7.49 7.28 1.77
N ASN A 146 7.88 8.41 2.34
CA ASN A 146 9.15 9.09 2.02
C ASN A 146 9.30 9.45 0.54
N PHE A 147 8.18 9.72 -0.15
CA PHE A 147 8.20 9.99 -1.60
C PHE A 147 9.03 11.22 -1.98
N ASN A 148 9.26 12.14 -1.06
CA ASN A 148 10.14 13.30 -1.24
C ASN A 148 11.62 12.93 -1.51
N PHE A 149 12.04 11.68 -1.26
CA PHE A 149 13.41 11.22 -1.47
C PHE A 149 13.66 10.54 -2.83
N VAL A 150 12.61 10.30 -3.64
CA VAL A 150 12.79 9.65 -4.95
C VAL A 150 13.31 10.62 -6.02
N ASP A 151 13.93 10.04 -7.04
CA ASP A 151 14.39 10.77 -8.23
C ASP A 151 13.24 11.43 -9.00
N ASP A 152 13.57 12.52 -9.69
CA ASP A 152 12.63 13.36 -10.45
C ASP A 152 11.80 12.56 -11.46
N ASP A 153 12.42 11.57 -12.11
CA ASP A 153 11.75 10.74 -13.11
C ASP A 153 10.60 9.93 -12.48
N ILE A 154 10.78 9.42 -11.27
CA ILE A 154 9.73 8.70 -10.52
C ILE A 154 8.60 9.66 -10.15
N GLN A 155 8.92 10.89 -9.71
CA GLN A 155 7.91 11.91 -9.41
C GLN A 155 7.10 12.27 -10.67
N MET A 156 7.77 12.44 -11.80
CA MET A 156 7.11 12.74 -13.08
C MET A 156 6.22 11.59 -13.57
N HIS A 157 6.65 10.34 -13.40
CA HIS A 157 5.86 9.17 -13.73
C HIS A 157 4.58 9.06 -12.88
N MET A 158 4.70 9.27 -11.56
CA MET A 158 3.52 9.31 -10.69
C MET A 158 2.60 10.48 -11.03
N LEU A 159 3.16 11.65 -11.31
CA LEU A 159 2.39 12.82 -11.71
C LEU A 159 1.60 12.57 -12.99
N GLN A 160 2.20 11.89 -13.97
CA GLN A 160 1.51 11.47 -15.17
C GLN A 160 0.37 10.51 -14.82
N LEU A 161 0.64 9.47 -14.02
CA LEU A 161 -0.37 8.50 -13.61
C LEU A 161 -1.55 9.16 -12.86
N MET A 162 -1.27 10.14 -11.99
CA MET A 162 -2.28 10.96 -11.31
C MET A 162 -3.19 11.70 -12.30
N ARG A 163 -2.59 12.37 -13.30
CA ARG A 163 -3.31 13.25 -14.23
C ARG A 163 -4.06 12.53 -15.34
N SER A 164 -3.38 11.60 -16.02
CA SER A 164 -3.95 10.90 -17.18
C SER A 164 -4.57 9.56 -16.82
N ARG A 165 -4.28 9.01 -15.63
CA ARG A 165 -4.64 7.64 -15.22
C ARG A 165 -4.05 6.57 -16.13
N GLU A 166 -3.09 6.97 -16.96
CA GLU A 166 -2.47 6.13 -17.95
C GLU A 166 -1.00 6.51 -18.07
N LEU A 167 -0.12 5.53 -17.89
CA LEU A 167 1.31 5.69 -18.05
C LEU A 167 1.86 4.59 -18.96
N VAL A 168 2.41 4.98 -20.10
CA VAL A 168 3.05 4.06 -21.04
C VAL A 168 4.49 3.84 -20.60
N THR A 169 4.85 2.59 -20.33
CA THR A 169 6.19 2.16 -19.94
C THR A 169 6.74 1.14 -20.94
N GLU A 170 8.03 0.81 -20.85
CA GLU A 170 8.63 -0.24 -21.70
C GLU A 170 7.96 -1.60 -21.53
N SER A 171 7.46 -1.88 -20.32
CA SER A 171 6.83 -3.16 -19.96
C SER A 171 5.32 -3.20 -20.23
N GLY A 172 4.73 -2.08 -20.68
CA GLY A 172 3.32 -1.95 -21.00
C GLY A 172 2.69 -0.69 -20.43
N THR A 173 1.39 -0.56 -20.63
CA THR A 173 0.62 0.59 -20.13
C THR A 173 0.06 0.30 -18.74
N LEU A 174 0.41 1.13 -17.77
CA LEU A 174 -0.27 1.19 -16.49
C LEU A 174 -1.55 2.00 -16.64
N ILE A 175 -2.67 1.44 -16.20
CA ILE A 175 -4.01 2.05 -16.25
C ILE A 175 -4.55 2.06 -14.82
N ALA A 176 -4.66 3.25 -14.26
CA ALA A 176 -5.19 3.49 -12.94
C ALA A 176 -6.74 3.46 -12.95
N PRO A 177 -7.37 2.98 -11.85
CA PRO A 177 -8.83 2.93 -11.75
C PRO A 177 -9.45 4.34 -11.68
N GLN A 178 -10.78 4.40 -11.77
CA GLN A 178 -11.49 5.68 -11.73
C GLN A 178 -11.30 6.41 -10.38
N ASP A 179 -11.25 5.63 -9.30
CA ASP A 179 -11.07 6.08 -7.93
C ASP A 179 -9.61 5.87 -7.50
N PHE A 180 -8.68 6.27 -8.36
CA PHE A 180 -7.25 6.22 -8.06
C PHE A 180 -6.87 7.36 -7.11
N LEU A 181 -6.21 7.02 -6.01
CA LEU A 181 -5.74 7.95 -5.00
C LEU A 181 -4.26 7.70 -4.69
N PHE A 182 -3.43 8.65 -5.08
CA PHE A 182 -2.03 8.70 -4.68
C PHE A 182 -1.87 9.54 -3.41
N ILE A 183 -1.17 8.99 -2.41
CA ILE A 183 -0.93 9.63 -1.12
C ILE A 183 0.57 9.61 -0.83
N PRO A 184 1.32 10.68 -1.17
CA PRO A 184 2.64 10.89 -0.59
C PRO A 184 2.50 10.99 0.92
N LEU A 185 3.18 10.09 1.64
CA LEU A 185 3.26 10.09 3.08
C LEU A 185 4.67 10.48 3.50
N VAL A 186 4.83 11.67 4.07
CA VAL A 186 6.16 12.25 4.34
C VAL A 186 6.35 12.58 5.81
N THR A 187 7.59 12.51 6.26
CA THR A 187 7.95 12.93 7.61
C THR A 187 8.19 14.43 7.66
N ARG A 188 7.62 15.09 8.67
CA ARG A 188 7.91 16.49 9.00
C ARG A 188 8.70 16.54 10.30
N ASP A 189 9.91 17.08 10.24
CA ASP A 189 10.75 17.31 11.42
C ASP A 189 10.85 18.83 11.67
N PHE A 190 10.53 19.28 12.89
CA PHE A 190 10.61 20.70 13.30
C PHE A 190 9.89 21.64 12.31
N ASP A 191 8.63 21.32 12.02
CA ASP A 191 7.71 22.10 11.18
C ASP A 191 8.09 22.23 9.69
N GLN A 192 9.10 21.50 9.20
CA GLN A 192 9.49 21.54 7.79
C GLN A 192 9.75 20.16 7.19
N LEU A 193 9.35 19.97 5.93
CA LEU A 193 9.71 18.81 5.11
C LEU A 193 11.17 18.89 4.69
N LYS A 194 11.92 17.81 4.91
CA LYS A 194 13.33 17.71 4.52
C LYS A 194 13.60 16.36 3.85
N PRO A 195 13.85 16.32 2.52
CA PRO A 195 13.71 17.42 1.56
C PRO A 195 12.23 17.83 1.36
N PRO A 196 11.95 19.07 0.89
CA PRO A 196 10.60 19.45 0.52
C PRO A 196 10.12 18.64 -0.67
N LEU A 197 8.82 18.32 -0.70
CA LEU A 197 8.20 17.77 -1.89
C LEU A 197 8.26 18.81 -3.03
N LYS A 198 8.60 18.37 -4.24
CA LYS A 198 8.84 19.29 -5.37
C LYS A 198 7.56 20.03 -5.74
N LEU A 199 7.72 21.25 -6.25
CA LEU A 199 6.61 22.14 -6.59
C LEU A 199 5.58 21.49 -7.53
N HIS A 200 6.04 20.78 -8.56
CA HIS A 200 5.15 20.12 -9.53
C HIS A 200 4.28 19.03 -8.89
N MET A 201 4.75 18.38 -7.83
CA MET A 201 3.93 17.43 -7.08
C MET A 201 2.92 18.20 -6.23
N ASN A 202 3.36 19.18 -5.44
CA ASN A 202 2.49 19.98 -4.57
C ASN A 202 1.34 20.65 -5.32
N ASP A 203 1.59 21.17 -6.53
CA ASP A 203 0.57 21.83 -7.36
C ASP A 203 -0.54 20.88 -7.86
N ASN A 204 -0.36 19.57 -7.71
CA ASN A 204 -1.32 18.53 -8.11
C ASN A 204 -1.85 17.74 -6.90
N LEU A 205 -1.71 18.29 -5.70
CA LEU A 205 -2.31 17.77 -4.47
C LEU A 205 -3.39 18.75 -4.00
N PHE A 206 -4.56 18.22 -3.67
CA PHE A 206 -5.73 19.01 -3.29
C PHE A 206 -5.68 19.51 -1.85
N ILE A 207 -5.25 18.63 -0.93
CA ILE A 207 -5.10 18.95 0.48
C ILE A 207 -3.76 18.42 1.01
N SER A 208 -3.23 19.12 2.02
CA SER A 208 -2.20 18.58 2.90
C SER A 208 -2.78 18.46 4.30
N HIS A 209 -2.60 17.30 4.92
CA HIS A 209 -3.04 17.03 6.29
C HIS A 209 -1.87 16.52 7.13
N PHE A 210 -1.77 16.98 8.37
CA PHE A 210 -0.80 16.45 9.33
C PHE A 210 -1.53 15.64 10.38
N HIS A 211 -1.08 14.41 10.58
CA HIS A 211 -1.63 13.49 11.57
C HIS A 211 -0.54 13.13 12.59
N GLY A 212 -0.77 13.54 13.83
CA GLY A 212 0.15 13.35 14.95
C GLY A 212 -0.12 12.05 15.72
N PRO A 213 0.85 11.56 16.52
CA PRO A 213 0.63 10.40 17.39
C PRO A 213 -0.52 10.57 18.40
N GLU A 214 -0.89 11.80 18.72
CA GLU A 214 -1.98 12.15 19.62
C GLU A 214 -3.38 11.92 19.03
N ASP A 215 -3.50 11.82 17.70
CA ASP A 215 -4.77 11.66 17.00
C ASP A 215 -5.25 10.19 16.99
N GLY A 216 -4.33 9.24 17.23
CA GLY A 216 -4.61 7.81 17.36
C GLY A 216 -4.79 7.06 16.03
N TYR A 217 -4.83 5.73 16.09
CA TYR A 217 -4.95 4.87 14.90
C TYR A 217 -6.10 3.89 15.09
N THR A 218 -7.31 4.31 14.72
CA THR A 218 -8.56 3.59 15.02
C THR A 218 -8.50 2.13 14.53
N TYR A 219 -8.08 1.90 13.29
CA TYR A 219 -8.07 0.57 12.71
C TYR A 219 -6.91 -0.28 13.20
N LEU A 220 -5.72 0.28 13.39
CA LEU A 220 -4.60 -0.47 13.98
C LEU A 220 -4.89 -0.92 15.41
N GLU A 221 -5.47 -0.05 16.22
CA GLU A 221 -5.83 -0.37 17.60
C GLU A 221 -6.85 -1.52 17.63
N GLU A 222 -7.92 -1.46 16.83
CA GLU A 222 -8.93 -2.52 16.75
C GLU A 222 -8.37 -3.88 16.31
N ASN A 223 -7.43 -3.90 15.36
CA ASN A 223 -6.82 -5.14 14.88
C ASN A 223 -5.88 -5.77 15.93
N ASP A 224 -5.18 -4.97 16.72
CA ASP A 224 -4.34 -5.47 17.82
C ASP A 224 -5.19 -6.09 18.94
N TRP A 225 -6.35 -5.51 19.27
CA TRP A 225 -7.31 -6.10 20.22
C TRP A 225 -7.88 -7.45 19.73
N LEU A 226 -8.06 -7.63 18.42
CA LEU A 226 -8.55 -8.88 17.83
C LEU A 226 -7.46 -9.95 17.72
N SER A 227 -6.19 -9.57 17.66
CA SER A 227 -5.04 -10.47 17.53
C SER A 227 -4.71 -11.20 18.85
N ASP A 228 -4.93 -10.56 20.00
CA ASP A 228 -4.59 -11.12 21.32
C ASP A 228 -5.53 -12.28 21.76
N GLY A 229 -6.56 -12.59 20.97
CA GLY A 229 -7.47 -13.72 21.16
C GLY A 229 -6.99 -15.06 20.58
N GLN A 230 -5.86 -15.11 19.84
CA GLN A 230 -5.32 -16.35 19.25
C GLN A 230 -4.03 -16.86 19.90
N ILE A 231 -3.75 -16.48 21.13
CA ILE A 231 -2.65 -17.07 21.92
C ILE A 231 -3.23 -17.98 23.00
N SER A 232 -3.36 -19.29 22.74
CA SER A 232 -3.09 -20.39 23.71
C SER A 232 -3.77 -21.72 23.34
N ALA A 233 -3.01 -22.62 22.71
CA ALA A 233 -3.23 -24.06 22.82
C ALA A 233 -1.89 -24.83 22.72
N SER A 234 -0.93 -24.51 23.58
CA SER A 234 0.28 -25.32 23.78
C SER A 234 0.29 -25.84 25.21
N SER A 235 -0.35 -26.99 25.39
CA SER A 235 -0.58 -27.67 26.67
C SER A 235 0.59 -28.60 27.04
N VAL A 236 1.18 -28.30 28.21
CA VAL A 236 1.78 -29.17 29.25
C VAL A 236 2.53 -30.45 28.83
N ILE A 237 3.87 -30.45 28.97
CA ILE A 237 4.67 -31.67 29.14
C ILE A 237 5.13 -31.77 30.60
N HIS A 238 4.66 -32.82 31.27
CA HIS A 238 4.96 -33.17 32.66
C HIS A 238 6.46 -33.48 32.88
N LYS A 239 7.03 -32.99 33.98
CA LYS A 239 8.29 -33.49 34.55
C LYS A 239 8.05 -34.79 35.31
N SER A 240 8.82 -35.84 35.02
CA SER A 240 8.98 -37.00 35.91
C SER A 240 10.43 -37.22 36.31
N LYS A 241 10.63 -37.48 37.60
CA LYS A 241 11.88 -37.62 38.36
C LYS A 241 12.70 -38.87 37.98
N GLY A 242 14.03 -38.73 38.06
CA GLY A 242 14.88 -39.68 38.77
C GLY A 242 15.85 -40.53 37.94
N LYS A 243 17.16 -40.28 38.09
CA LYS A 243 18.17 -41.24 38.59
C LYS A 243 19.60 -40.64 38.47
N GLN A 244 20.24 -40.44 39.62
CA GLN A 244 21.71 -40.46 39.81
C GLN A 244 22.23 -41.89 39.53
N PRO A 245 23.50 -42.14 39.12
CA PRO A 245 24.65 -41.92 40.03
C PRO A 245 26.07 -41.66 39.44
N LYS A 246 26.95 -41.23 40.37
CA LYS A 246 28.40 -41.54 40.56
C LYS A 246 29.50 -40.62 39.99
N SER A 247 29.89 -39.66 40.83
CA SER A 247 31.23 -39.39 41.42
C SER A 247 32.52 -39.88 40.74
N THR A 248 33.46 -38.94 40.47
CA THR A 248 34.82 -39.01 41.07
C THR A 248 35.48 -37.63 41.22
N THR A 249 35.85 -37.35 42.46
CA THR A 249 36.83 -36.43 43.09
C THR A 249 38.06 -36.02 42.25
N VAL A 250 38.51 -34.74 42.33
CA VAL A 250 39.85 -34.25 42.79
C VAL A 250 39.85 -32.70 42.89
N THR A 251 40.16 -32.18 44.08
CA THR A 251 40.63 -30.79 44.43
C THR A 251 42.16 -30.84 44.67
N PRO A 252 42.94 -29.76 44.94
CA PRO A 252 42.60 -28.35 45.20
C PRO A 252 43.55 -27.25 44.60
N LEU A 253 43.13 -26.00 44.86
CA LEU A 253 43.86 -24.72 45.01
C LEU A 253 45.36 -24.62 44.65
N ARG A 254 45.70 -23.52 43.95
CA ARG A 254 46.83 -22.66 44.35
C ARG A 254 46.66 -21.20 43.88
N SER A 255 46.90 -20.30 44.81
CA SER A 255 47.07 -18.84 44.67
C SER A 255 48.46 -18.47 44.15
N ASN A 256 48.67 -17.16 43.94
CA ASN A 256 49.91 -16.40 43.64
C ASN A 256 50.13 -16.11 42.15
N THR A 257 50.56 -14.93 41.70
CA THR A 257 51.19 -13.75 42.36
C THR A 257 51.29 -12.62 41.33
N GLY A 258 51.41 -11.38 41.82
CA GLY A 258 52.44 -10.42 41.37
C GLY A 258 52.26 -9.77 40.01
#